data_AF-A0A183HNT0-F1
#
_entry.id   AF-A0A183HNT0-F1
#
_cell.length_a   1.000
_cell.length_b   1.000
_cell.length_c   1.000
_cell.angle_alpha   90.00
_cell.angle_beta   90.00
_cell.angle_gamma   90.00
#
_symmetry.space_group_name_H-M   'P 1'
#
loop_
_entity.id
_entity.type
_entity.pdbx_description
1 polymer ?
#
loop_
_entity_poly.entity_id
_entity_poly.type
_entity_poly.pdbx_seq_one_letter_code
_entity_poly.pdbx_strand_id
1 'polypeptide(L)'
;MQEEVLELILLILSEGALMSRKTLVLYIVQTLREDYPQVSKTCIGHVIQLLYRASCFNVLKREGESSLMQLKIQFRDYDALRREHDAQIVRVAFEHGLRISPDQWSALLYGDQHHRSHMQSIIDKLQSTQYFEQQIKDFKVSIEQSPEREILTPAVEHFERFANFDYLNGKFRKSNKYIIISNVENISMAEGTNLF
;
A
#
# COMPACT_ATOMS: atom_id res chain seq x y z
N MET A 1 -15.94 -17.67 3.11
CA MET A 1 -14.73 -18.21 2.42
C MET A 1 -13.43 -17.48 2.77
N GLN A 2 -13.17 -16.22 2.37
CA GLN A 2 -11.85 -15.59 2.66
C GLN A 2 -11.56 -15.47 4.17
N GLU A 3 -12.56 -15.06 4.94
CA GLU A 3 -12.52 -15.05 6.41
C GLU A 3 -12.10 -16.41 6.98
N GLU A 4 -12.82 -17.48 6.65
CA GLU A 4 -12.48 -18.84 7.10
C GLU A 4 -11.09 -19.31 6.65
N VAL A 5 -10.61 -18.90 5.47
CA VAL A 5 -9.23 -19.20 5.05
C VAL A 5 -8.22 -18.54 6.00
N LEU A 6 -8.45 -17.29 6.40
CA LEU A 6 -7.58 -16.59 7.36
C LEU A 6 -7.67 -17.22 8.76
N GLU A 7 -8.86 -17.60 9.20
CA GLU A 7 -9.06 -18.31 10.47
C GLU A 7 -8.34 -19.65 10.50
N LEU A 8 -8.38 -20.44 9.42
CA LEU A 8 -7.64 -21.69 9.33
C LEU A 8 -6.13 -21.47 9.31
N ILE A 9 -5.64 -20.41 8.64
CA ILE A 9 -4.22 -20.05 8.68
C ILE A 9 -3.79 -19.73 10.13
N LEU A 10 -4.62 -19.00 10.87
CA LEU A 10 -4.37 -18.68 12.28
C LEU A 10 -4.40 -19.92 13.15
N LEU A 11 -5.43 -20.76 13.03
CA LEU A 11 -5.55 -22.02 13.77
C LEU A 11 -4.28 -22.88 13.67
N ILE A 12 -3.65 -22.89 12.50
CA ILE A 12 -2.46 -23.71 12.24
C ILE A 12 -1.17 -23.02 12.71
N LEU A 13 -1.07 -21.69 12.57
CA LEU A 13 0.19 -20.96 12.69
C LEU A 13 0.28 -20.00 13.89
N SER A 14 -0.80 -19.80 14.66
CA SER A 14 -0.84 -18.88 15.82
C SER A 14 0.17 -19.29 16.89
N GLU A 15 0.35 -20.58 17.14
CA GLU A 15 1.32 -21.06 18.14
C GLU A 15 2.77 -21.10 17.61
N GLY A 16 3.00 -20.55 16.40
CA GLY A 16 4.33 -20.45 15.81
C GLY A 16 4.80 -21.71 15.13
N ALA A 17 3.88 -22.56 14.71
CA ALA A 17 4.19 -23.69 13.85
C ALA A 17 4.91 -23.23 12.57
N LEU A 18 5.80 -24.08 12.08
CA LEU A 18 6.51 -23.92 10.81
C LEU A 18 5.88 -24.86 9.79
N MET A 19 5.32 -24.32 8.71
CA MET A 19 4.65 -25.12 7.70
C MET A 19 5.06 -24.74 6.28
N SER A 20 5.23 -25.72 5.41
CA SER A 20 5.46 -25.45 3.98
C SER A 20 4.18 -24.92 3.33
N ARG A 21 4.32 -24.09 2.30
CA ARG A 21 3.17 -23.60 1.51
C ARG A 21 2.32 -24.75 0.95
N LYS A 22 2.96 -25.81 0.46
CA LYS A 22 2.26 -26.98 -0.11
C LYS A 22 1.36 -27.65 0.93
N THR A 23 1.89 -27.88 2.13
CA THR A 23 1.15 -28.51 3.23
C THR A 23 -0.02 -27.65 3.68
N LEU A 24 0.22 -26.35 3.88
CA LEU A 24 -0.81 -25.39 4.32
C LEU A 24 -1.96 -25.30 3.30
N VAL A 25 -1.63 -25.18 1.99
CA VAL A 25 -2.64 -25.16 0.92
C VAL A 25 -3.47 -26.45 0.92
N LEU A 26 -2.82 -27.62 1.03
CA LEU A 26 -3.54 -28.89 1.00
C LEU A 26 -4.49 -29.03 2.18
N TYR A 27 -4.04 -28.68 3.38
CA TYR A 27 -4.88 -28.71 4.57
C TYR A 27 -6.12 -27.83 4.40
N ILE A 28 -5.94 -26.54 4.07
CA ILE A 28 -7.07 -25.60 3.94
C ILE A 28 -8.05 -26.04 2.86
N VAL A 29 -7.55 -26.50 1.70
CA VAL A 29 -8.43 -27.01 0.63
C VAL A 29 -9.22 -28.22 1.10
N GLN A 30 -8.62 -29.15 1.85
CA GLN A 30 -9.31 -30.32 2.35
C GLN A 30 -10.36 -29.95 3.40
N THR A 31 -10.04 -29.02 4.30
CA THR A 31 -10.96 -28.56 5.35
C THR A 31 -12.17 -27.84 4.78
N LEU A 32 -12.01 -26.98 3.77
CA LEU A 32 -13.09 -26.15 3.23
C LEU A 32 -13.91 -26.81 2.11
N ARG A 33 -13.54 -28.01 1.65
CA ARG A 33 -14.09 -28.55 0.41
C ARG A 33 -15.58 -28.90 0.49
N GLU A 34 -16.04 -29.32 1.65
CA GLU A 34 -17.44 -29.72 1.84
C GLU A 34 -18.36 -28.50 1.75
N ASP A 35 -18.01 -27.40 2.44
CA ASP A 35 -18.80 -26.17 2.45
C ASP A 35 -18.60 -25.32 1.19
N TYR A 36 -17.42 -25.39 0.56
CA TYR A 36 -17.04 -24.62 -0.62
C TYR A 36 -16.50 -25.53 -1.74
N PRO A 37 -17.36 -26.21 -2.52
CA PRO A 37 -16.93 -27.13 -3.58
C PRO A 37 -16.02 -26.50 -4.66
N GLN A 38 -16.12 -25.19 -4.86
CA GLN A 38 -15.29 -24.39 -5.76
C GLN A 38 -13.86 -24.13 -5.23
N VAL A 39 -13.57 -24.44 -3.96
CA VAL A 39 -12.25 -24.20 -3.38
C VAL A 39 -11.20 -25.04 -4.10
N SER A 40 -10.07 -24.42 -4.42
CA SER A 40 -8.99 -25.06 -5.15
C SER A 40 -7.63 -24.66 -4.60
N LYS A 41 -6.63 -25.50 -4.88
CA LYS A 41 -5.23 -25.24 -4.51
C LYS A 41 -4.73 -23.91 -5.08
N THR A 42 -5.18 -23.54 -6.27
CA THR A 42 -4.83 -22.26 -6.91
C THR A 42 -5.44 -21.08 -6.15
N CYS A 43 -6.74 -21.14 -5.83
CA CYS A 43 -7.43 -20.08 -5.09
C CYS A 43 -6.80 -19.85 -3.70
N ILE A 44 -6.61 -20.92 -2.92
CA ILE A 44 -5.95 -20.83 -1.59
C ILE A 44 -4.49 -20.39 -1.73
N GLY A 45 -3.81 -20.87 -2.77
CA GLY A 45 -2.46 -20.46 -3.10
C GLY A 45 -2.33 -18.95 -3.31
N HIS A 46 -3.34 -18.30 -3.92
CA HIS A 46 -3.37 -16.85 -4.11
C HIS A 46 -3.58 -16.08 -2.80
N VAL A 47 -4.45 -16.57 -1.91
CA VAL A 47 -4.63 -15.96 -0.58
C VAL A 47 -3.33 -16.00 0.23
N ILE A 48 -2.65 -17.16 0.26
CA ILE A 48 -1.35 -17.27 0.92
C ILE A 48 -0.29 -16.40 0.25
N GLN A 49 -0.32 -16.28 -1.09
CA GLN A 49 0.60 -15.41 -1.81
C GLN A 49 0.41 -13.93 -1.44
N LEU A 50 -0.83 -13.51 -1.21
CA LEU A 50 -1.16 -12.16 -0.78
C LEU A 50 -0.57 -11.87 0.60
N LEU A 51 -0.75 -12.78 1.56
CA LEU A 51 -0.13 -12.67 2.90
C LEU A 51 1.41 -12.70 2.85
N TYR A 52 1.98 -13.48 1.92
CA TYR A 52 3.42 -13.46 1.68
C TYR A 52 3.90 -12.10 1.17
N ARG A 53 3.19 -11.50 0.20
CA ARG A 53 3.50 -10.14 -0.30
C ARG A 53 3.32 -9.09 0.79
N ALA A 54 2.34 -9.27 1.67
CA ALA A 54 2.10 -8.43 2.84
C ALA A 54 3.16 -8.62 3.95
N SER A 55 4.17 -9.49 3.74
CA SER A 55 5.24 -9.76 4.69
C SER A 55 4.75 -10.33 6.03
N CYS A 56 3.66 -11.10 6.02
CA CYS A 56 3.09 -11.70 7.23
C CYS A 56 3.92 -12.87 7.78
N PHE A 57 4.79 -13.47 6.96
CA PHE A 57 5.55 -14.66 7.33
C PHE A 57 7.03 -14.39 7.59
N ASN A 58 7.60 -15.11 8.55
CA ASN A 58 9.02 -15.44 8.59
C ASN A 58 9.24 -16.67 7.70
N VAL A 59 10.23 -16.61 6.82
CA VAL A 59 10.50 -17.67 5.84
C VAL A 59 11.84 -18.34 6.17
N LEU A 60 11.78 -19.62 6.53
CA LEU A 60 12.96 -20.43 6.81
C LEU A 60 13.31 -21.26 5.57
N LYS A 61 14.46 -20.97 4.97
CA LYS A 61 14.99 -21.76 3.84
C LYS A 61 15.61 -23.05 4.38
N ARG A 62 15.45 -24.13 3.63
CA ARG A 62 16.03 -25.45 3.92
C ARG A 62 16.75 -25.95 2.66
N GLU A 63 17.92 -26.54 2.81
CA GLU A 63 18.68 -27.07 1.68
C GLU A 63 17.98 -28.30 1.09
N GLY A 64 17.78 -28.33 -0.23
CA GLY A 64 17.13 -29.45 -0.92
C GLY A 64 15.62 -29.62 -0.63
N GLU A 65 15.02 -28.78 0.22
CA GLU A 65 13.63 -28.91 0.65
C GLU A 65 12.82 -27.62 0.43
N SER A 66 11.48 -27.74 0.51
CA SER A 66 10.61 -26.56 0.48
C SER A 66 10.80 -25.69 1.71
N SER A 67 10.86 -24.37 1.53
CA SER A 67 10.88 -23.40 2.63
C SER A 67 9.69 -23.58 3.57
N LEU A 68 9.92 -23.35 4.85
CA LEU A 68 8.88 -23.27 5.87
C LEU A 68 8.49 -21.83 6.10
N MET A 69 7.22 -21.62 6.43
CA MET A 69 6.66 -20.32 6.75
C MET A 69 6.12 -20.39 8.18
N GLN A 70 6.36 -19.34 8.94
CA GLN A 70 5.82 -19.14 10.28
C GLN A 70 5.15 -17.77 10.31
N LEU A 71 3.98 -17.67 10.91
CA LEU A 71 3.30 -16.39 11.07
C LEU A 71 4.07 -15.53 12.09
N LYS A 72 4.40 -14.28 11.70
CA LYS A 72 5.06 -13.33 12.60
C LYS A 72 4.17 -13.05 13.80
N ILE A 73 4.79 -12.78 14.95
CA ILE A 73 4.06 -12.67 16.23
C ILE A 73 2.95 -11.62 16.17
N GLN A 74 3.20 -10.48 15.53
CA GLN A 74 2.21 -9.40 15.42
C GLN A 74 0.99 -9.74 14.56
N PHE A 75 0.98 -10.86 13.84
CA PHE A 75 -0.13 -11.27 12.96
C PHE A 75 -0.79 -12.57 13.43
N ARG A 76 -0.54 -13.01 14.67
CA ARG A 76 -1.16 -14.22 15.26
C ARG A 76 -2.52 -13.95 15.91
N ASP A 77 -3.06 -12.78 15.63
CA ASP A 77 -4.40 -12.34 15.99
C ASP A 77 -5.20 -12.09 14.71
N TYR A 78 -6.50 -12.38 14.73
CA TYR A 78 -7.34 -12.28 13.54
C TYR A 78 -7.42 -10.84 13.03
N ASP A 79 -7.67 -9.87 13.91
CA ASP A 79 -7.84 -8.47 13.51
C ASP A 79 -6.54 -7.93 12.91
N ALA A 80 -5.39 -8.29 13.49
CA ALA A 80 -4.09 -7.89 12.97
C ALA A 80 -3.78 -8.52 11.60
N LEU A 81 -4.02 -9.83 11.43
CA LEU A 81 -3.80 -10.52 10.16
C LEU A 81 -4.75 -9.99 9.07
N ARG A 82 -6.03 -9.82 9.41
CA ARG A 82 -7.07 -9.32 8.50
C ARG A 82 -6.76 -7.91 8.06
N ARG A 83 -6.36 -7.03 8.99
CA ARG A 83 -5.97 -5.66 8.66
C ARG A 83 -4.78 -5.61 7.69
N GLU A 84 -3.75 -6.43 7.87
CA GLU A 84 -2.60 -6.43 6.96
C GLU A 84 -2.95 -7.07 5.61
N HIS A 85 -3.82 -8.08 5.61
CA HIS A 85 -4.42 -8.65 4.40
C HIS A 85 -5.16 -7.58 3.57
N ASP A 86 -6.09 -6.85 4.19
CA ASP A 86 -6.86 -5.82 3.50
C ASP A 86 -5.96 -4.67 3.03
N ALA A 87 -5.01 -4.25 3.87
CA ALA A 87 -4.02 -3.24 3.50
C ALA A 87 -3.21 -3.64 2.27
N GLN A 88 -2.87 -4.92 2.12
CA GLN A 88 -2.15 -5.40 0.95
C GLN A 88 -3.02 -5.34 -0.32
N ILE A 89 -4.32 -5.60 -0.22
CA ILE A 89 -5.25 -5.45 -1.37
C ILE A 89 -5.34 -3.97 -1.76
N VAL A 90 -5.47 -3.07 -0.80
CA VAL A 90 -5.50 -1.62 -1.03
C VAL A 90 -4.20 -1.15 -1.68
N ARG A 91 -3.03 -1.62 -1.20
CA ARG A 91 -1.72 -1.33 -1.82
C ARG A 91 -1.68 -1.75 -3.29
N VAL A 92 -2.13 -2.96 -3.61
CA VAL A 92 -2.17 -3.46 -5.00
C VAL A 92 -3.08 -2.58 -5.86
N ALA A 93 -4.25 -2.16 -5.35
CA ALA A 93 -5.12 -1.24 -6.08
C ALA A 93 -4.42 0.11 -6.35
N PHE A 94 -3.73 0.67 -5.35
CA PHE A 94 -2.97 1.91 -5.50
C PHE A 94 -1.83 1.78 -6.53
N GLU A 95 -1.08 0.67 -6.51
CA GLU A 95 -0.04 0.35 -7.50
C GLU A 95 -0.58 0.31 -8.94
N HIS A 96 -1.85 -0.02 -9.13
CA HIS A 96 -2.53 -0.02 -10.43
C HIS A 96 -3.33 1.25 -10.71
N GLY A 97 -3.13 2.31 -9.92
CA GLY A 97 -3.83 3.60 -10.11
C GLY A 97 -5.31 3.59 -9.74
N LEU A 98 -5.84 2.50 -9.16
CA LEU A 98 -7.24 2.44 -8.75
C LEU A 98 -7.47 3.28 -7.50
N ARG A 99 -8.56 4.06 -7.51
CA ARG A 99 -9.01 4.88 -6.38
C ARG A 99 -10.43 4.44 -6.02
N ILE A 100 -10.53 3.72 -4.90
CA ILE A 100 -11.77 3.13 -4.39
C ILE A 100 -12.04 3.76 -3.03
N SER A 101 -13.28 4.24 -2.83
CA SER A 101 -13.69 4.87 -1.57
C SER A 101 -13.81 3.86 -0.42
N PRO A 102 -13.75 4.30 0.85
CA PRO A 102 -13.91 3.40 2.01
C PRO A 102 -15.22 2.59 2.00
N ASP A 103 -16.33 3.21 1.56
CA ASP A 103 -17.65 2.55 1.45
C ASP A 103 -17.63 1.44 0.40
N GLN A 104 -16.98 1.69 -0.75
CA GLN A 104 -16.81 0.68 -1.80
C GLN A 104 -15.87 -0.44 -1.36
N TRP A 105 -14.82 -0.15 -0.60
CA TRP A 105 -13.94 -1.17 -0.03
C TRP A 105 -14.67 -2.05 0.99
N SER A 106 -15.47 -1.45 1.86
CA SER A 106 -16.32 -2.18 2.82
C SER A 106 -17.24 -3.15 2.07
N ALA A 107 -17.93 -2.68 1.02
CA ALA A 107 -18.78 -3.52 0.21
C ALA A 107 -18.01 -4.64 -0.50
N LEU A 108 -16.82 -4.34 -1.04
CA LEU A 108 -16.03 -5.29 -1.82
C LEU A 108 -15.42 -6.41 -0.97
N LEU A 109 -14.91 -6.08 0.22
CA LEU A 109 -14.17 -7.03 1.06
C LEU A 109 -15.04 -7.72 2.12
N TYR A 110 -16.15 -7.11 2.52
CA TYR A 110 -17.01 -7.59 3.59
C TYR A 110 -18.47 -7.78 3.17
N GLY A 111 -18.89 -7.18 2.05
CA GLY A 111 -20.30 -7.21 1.64
C GLY A 111 -21.20 -6.30 2.46
N ASP A 112 -20.62 -5.35 3.21
CA ASP A 112 -21.34 -4.45 4.12
C ASP A 112 -20.83 -3.00 4.06
N GLN A 113 -21.38 -2.12 4.90
CA GLN A 113 -20.92 -0.73 5.10
C GLN A 113 -20.36 -0.49 6.51
N HIS A 114 -20.26 -1.53 7.33
CA HIS A 114 -19.83 -1.41 8.73
C HIS A 114 -18.32 -1.24 8.87
N HIS A 115 -17.55 -1.70 7.87
CA HIS A 115 -16.10 -1.62 7.87
C HIS A 115 -15.55 -0.33 7.24
N ARG A 116 -16.40 0.66 6.95
CA ARG A 116 -15.98 1.96 6.37
C ARG A 116 -14.82 2.60 7.14
N SER A 117 -14.96 2.74 8.46
CA SER A 117 -13.96 3.40 9.31
C SER A 117 -12.64 2.61 9.37
N HIS A 118 -12.72 1.28 9.34
CA HIS A 118 -11.55 0.41 9.24
C HIS A 118 -10.80 0.62 7.92
N MET A 119 -11.53 0.63 6.80
CA MET A 119 -10.94 0.88 5.47
C MET A 119 -10.37 2.29 5.34
N GLN A 120 -11.03 3.31 5.89
CA GLN A 120 -10.50 4.67 5.96
C GLN A 120 -9.16 4.70 6.70
N SER A 121 -9.08 4.07 7.88
CA SER A 121 -7.85 3.98 8.67
C SER A 121 -6.70 3.31 7.90
N ILE A 122 -7.00 2.27 7.12
CA ILE A 122 -6.01 1.62 6.24
C ILE A 122 -5.52 2.58 5.16
N ILE A 123 -6.45 3.25 4.46
CA ILE A 123 -6.13 4.21 3.39
C ILE A 123 -5.22 5.31 3.92
N ASP A 124 -5.59 5.94 5.04
CA ASP A 124 -4.84 7.04 5.65
C ASP A 124 -3.41 6.60 6.01
N LYS A 125 -3.26 5.38 6.56
CA LYS A 125 -1.94 4.82 6.93
C LYS A 125 -1.06 4.55 5.70
N LEU A 126 -1.66 4.20 4.56
CA LEU A 126 -0.93 3.93 3.32
C LEU A 126 -0.55 5.20 2.56
N GLN A 127 -1.31 6.29 2.73
CA GLN A 127 -1.03 7.59 2.14
C GLN A 127 0.03 8.34 2.96
N SER A 128 1.30 7.92 2.86
CA SER A 128 2.44 8.72 3.36
C SER A 128 2.81 9.84 2.38
N THR A 129 3.58 10.84 2.80
CA THR A 129 3.99 11.98 1.93
C THR A 129 4.67 11.55 0.62
N GLN A 130 5.36 10.39 0.61
CA GLN A 130 5.94 9.81 -0.61
C GLN A 130 4.88 9.46 -1.67
N TYR A 131 3.64 9.23 -1.24
CA TYR A 131 2.50 8.94 -2.12
C TYR A 131 2.16 10.12 -3.02
N PHE A 132 2.28 11.37 -2.55
CA PHE A 132 1.98 12.54 -3.39
C PHE A 132 3.01 12.70 -4.51
N GLU A 133 4.30 12.53 -4.21
CA GLU A 133 5.36 12.52 -5.23
C GLU A 133 5.16 11.41 -6.27
N GLN A 134 4.75 10.22 -5.82
CA GLN A 134 4.45 9.11 -6.72
C GLN A 134 3.23 9.42 -7.60
N GLN A 135 2.17 10.02 -7.04
CA GLN A 135 0.99 10.42 -7.81
C GLN A 135 1.31 11.46 -8.89
N ILE A 136 2.25 12.37 -8.63
CA ILE A 136 2.72 13.33 -9.66
C ILE A 136 3.42 12.57 -10.79
N LYS A 137 4.22 11.54 -10.49
CA LYS A 137 4.86 10.70 -11.51
C LYS A 137 3.82 9.93 -12.32
N ASP A 138 2.85 9.30 -11.68
CA ASP A 138 1.80 8.55 -12.35
C ASP A 138 0.93 9.47 -13.24
N PHE A 139 0.65 10.68 -12.75
CA PHE A 139 -0.05 11.71 -13.51
C PHE A 139 0.76 12.18 -14.74
N LYS A 140 2.07 12.42 -14.60
CA LYS A 140 2.96 12.74 -15.73
C LYS A 140 2.90 11.66 -16.82
N VAL A 141 3.04 10.39 -16.44
CA VAL A 141 2.98 9.25 -17.39
C VAL A 141 1.62 9.20 -18.09
N SER A 142 0.53 9.47 -17.35
CA SER A 142 -0.82 9.49 -17.92
C SER A 142 -1.03 10.66 -18.90
N ILE A 143 -0.44 11.83 -18.64
CA ILE A 143 -0.49 13.00 -19.53
C ILE A 143 0.27 12.74 -20.84
N GLU A 144 1.40 12.05 -20.81
CA GLU A 144 2.19 11.73 -22.02
C GLU A 144 1.38 10.96 -23.06
N GLN A 145 0.37 10.20 -22.61
CA GLN A 145 -0.52 9.42 -23.45
C GLN A 145 -1.82 10.17 -23.81
N SER A 146 -2.01 11.39 -23.30
CA SER A 146 -3.23 12.19 -23.47
C SER A 146 -3.15 13.16 -24.66
N PRO A 147 -4.22 13.33 -25.46
CA PRO A 147 -4.28 14.35 -26.50
C PRO A 147 -4.26 15.78 -25.92
N GLU A 148 -4.61 15.96 -24.65
CA GLU A 148 -4.66 17.27 -23.97
C GLU A 148 -3.36 17.64 -23.24
N ARG A 149 -2.23 17.01 -23.63
CA ARG A 149 -0.96 17.14 -22.91
C ARG A 149 -0.52 18.59 -22.69
N GLU A 150 -0.75 19.46 -23.66
CA GLU A 150 -0.29 20.86 -23.62
C GLU A 150 -1.03 21.67 -22.55
N ILE A 151 -2.28 21.30 -22.26
CA ILE A 151 -3.12 21.96 -21.25
C ILE A 151 -2.76 21.45 -19.85
N LEU A 152 -2.45 20.16 -19.71
CA LEU A 152 -2.24 19.51 -18.42
C LEU A 152 -0.78 19.56 -17.93
N THR A 153 0.19 19.69 -18.83
CA THR A 153 1.62 19.77 -18.47
C THR A 153 1.95 20.91 -17.49
N PRO A 154 1.39 22.13 -17.61
CA PRO A 154 1.64 23.20 -16.62
C PRO A 154 1.21 22.85 -15.19
N ALA A 155 0.15 22.05 -15.00
CA ALA A 155 -0.33 21.64 -13.67
C ALA A 155 0.70 20.78 -12.92
N VAL A 156 1.53 20.03 -13.67
CA VAL A 156 2.58 19.17 -13.11
C VAL A 156 3.60 19.99 -12.33
N GLU A 157 4.04 21.13 -12.87
CA GLU A 157 5.02 22.00 -12.19
C GLU A 157 4.46 22.52 -10.86
N HIS A 158 3.16 22.86 -10.83
CA HIS A 158 2.49 23.28 -9.59
C HIS A 158 2.45 22.15 -8.56
N PHE A 159 2.13 20.92 -8.98
CA PHE A 159 2.13 19.79 -8.05
C PHE A 159 3.53 19.46 -7.51
N GLU A 160 4.58 19.54 -8.34
CA GLU A 160 5.97 19.37 -7.87
C GLU A 160 6.37 20.42 -6.83
N ARG A 161 5.92 21.67 -7.01
CA ARG A 161 6.12 22.72 -6.00
C ARG A 161 5.41 22.36 -4.70
N PHE A 162 4.15 21.91 -4.74
CA PHE A 162 3.43 21.48 -3.54
C PHE A 162 4.07 20.27 -2.86
N ALA A 163 4.60 19.32 -3.62
CA ALA A 163 5.26 18.13 -3.05
C ALA A 163 6.54 18.50 -2.29
N ASN A 164 7.23 19.54 -2.74
CA ASN A 164 8.42 20.07 -2.07
C ASN A 164 8.08 20.95 -0.85
N PHE A 165 6.82 21.27 -0.57
CA PHE A 165 6.44 22.08 0.58
C PHE A 165 6.37 21.23 1.85
N ASP A 166 7.21 21.55 2.84
CA ASP A 166 7.15 20.98 4.18
C ASP A 166 6.08 21.72 5.00
N TYR A 167 4.89 21.14 5.03
CA TYR A 167 3.74 21.68 5.76
C TYR A 167 3.93 21.72 7.28
N LEU A 168 4.84 20.89 7.85
CA LEU A 168 5.12 20.89 9.29
C LEU A 168 6.00 22.08 9.69
N ASN A 169 6.90 22.50 8.81
CA ASN A 169 7.86 23.57 9.07
C ASN A 169 7.56 24.86 8.31
N GLY A 170 6.50 24.88 7.49
CA GLY A 170 6.11 26.03 6.66
C GLY A 170 7.18 26.44 5.65
N LYS A 171 8.06 25.52 5.23
CA LYS A 171 9.24 25.79 4.39
C LYS A 171 9.30 24.84 3.21
N PHE A 172 9.87 25.24 2.09
CA PHE A 172 10.19 24.30 1.03
C PHE A 172 11.39 23.43 1.44
N ARG A 173 11.29 22.11 1.23
CA ARG A 173 12.40 21.15 1.31
C ARG A 173 13.45 21.63 0.31
N LYS A 174 14.59 22.11 0.83
CA LYS A 174 15.64 22.84 0.09
C LYS A 174 15.77 22.39 -1.37
N SER A 175 15.41 23.27 -2.29
CA SER A 175 15.89 23.22 -3.68
C SER A 175 16.81 24.42 -3.89
N ASN A 176 17.98 24.20 -4.49
CA ASN A 176 19.03 25.20 -4.79
C ASN A 176 18.60 26.27 -5.83
N LYS A 177 17.31 26.59 -5.93
CA LYS A 177 16.80 27.70 -6.74
C LYS A 177 15.86 28.52 -5.86
N TYR A 178 16.40 29.64 -5.38
CA TYR A 178 15.65 30.66 -4.66
C TYR A 178 14.46 31.12 -5.52
N ILE A 179 13.25 30.97 -5.00
CA ILE A 179 12.12 31.81 -5.43
C ILE A 179 12.21 33.05 -4.55
N ILE A 180 12.77 34.13 -5.08
CA ILE A 180 12.62 35.45 -4.48
C ILE A 180 11.19 35.89 -4.80
N ILE A 181 10.29 35.78 -3.82
CA ILE A 181 9.02 36.51 -3.88
C ILE A 181 9.33 37.93 -3.42
N SER A 182 9.78 38.78 -4.33
CA SER A 182 9.89 40.22 -4.08
C SER A 182 8.56 40.87 -4.44
N ASN A 183 7.78 41.23 -3.42
CA ASN A 183 6.90 42.39 -3.45
C ASN A 183 6.36 42.66 -2.05
N VAL A 184 7.10 43.45 -1.26
CA VAL A 184 6.57 44.63 -0.57
C VAL A 184 7.74 45.61 -0.36
N GLU A 185 7.70 46.70 -1.13
CA GLU A 185 8.31 48.02 -0.85
C GLU A 185 9.84 48.19 -0.75
N ASN A 186 10.32 49.13 -1.58
CA ASN A 186 11.63 49.80 -1.59
C ASN A 186 12.79 49.11 -2.33
N ILE A 187 13.04 49.66 -3.52
CA ILE A 187 14.22 49.47 -4.34
C ILE A 187 15.39 50.21 -3.68
N SER A 188 16.41 49.49 -3.23
CA SER A 188 17.79 49.96 -3.26
C SER A 188 18.69 48.80 -3.64
N MET A 189 19.38 48.93 -4.79
CA MET A 189 20.39 47.98 -5.21
C MET A 189 21.60 48.11 -4.30
N ALA A 190 21.94 47.03 -3.59
CA ALA A 190 23.25 46.87 -2.97
C ALA A 190 23.96 45.70 -3.68
N GLU A 191 24.87 46.03 -4.58
CA GLU A 191 25.89 45.10 -5.04
C GLU A 191 26.81 44.77 -3.85
N GLY A 192 26.67 43.57 -3.32
CA GLY A 192 27.56 43.01 -2.32
C GLY A 192 28.39 41.89 -2.94
N THR A 193 29.53 42.27 -3.50
CA THR A 193 30.68 41.40 -3.71
C THR A 193 31.11 40.76 -2.38
N ASN A 194 31.48 39.48 -2.40
CA ASN A 194 32.69 38.89 -1.80
C ASN A 194 32.58 37.36 -1.82
N LEU A 195 33.44 36.64 -2.56
CA LEU A 195 34.89 36.39 -2.40
C LEU A 195 35.15 35.10 -1.59
N PHE A 196 35.77 34.16 -2.31
CA PHE A 196 36.41 32.89 -1.90
C PHE A 196 35.53 31.77 -1.32
#